data_AF-A0A0W8I403-F1
#
_entry.id   AF-A0A0W8I403-F1
#
_cell.length_a   1.000
_cell.length_b   1.000
_cell.length_c   1.000
_cell.angle_alpha   90.00
_cell.angle_beta   90.00
_cell.angle_gamma   90.00
#
_symmetry.space_group_name_H-M   'P 1'
#
loop_
_entity.id
_entity.type
_entity.pdbx_description
1 polymer ?
#
loop_
_entity_poly.entity_id
_entity_poly.type
_entity_poly.pdbx_seq_one_letter_code
_entity_poly.pdbx_strand_id
1 'polypeptide(L)'
;MPRIDITATREAAEALGVGGVALQGASDDVAVAGLAGPLAGSSTAATLADLQAVGRQRLVDAGRELATLEEGMVTLADHTAEATGER
;
A
#
# COMPACT_ATOMS: atom_id res chain seq x y z
N MET A 1 -3.98 -9.41 -31.20
CA MET A 1 -3.91 -8.57 -29.99
C MET A 1 -3.90 -9.49 -28.78
N PRO A 2 -3.10 -9.21 -27.73
CA PRO A 2 -3.21 -9.95 -26.48
C PRO A 2 -4.63 -9.81 -25.91
N ARG A 3 -5.22 -10.93 -25.46
CA ARG A 3 -6.52 -10.92 -24.75
C ARG A 3 -6.24 -10.61 -23.28
N ILE A 4 -6.91 -9.60 -22.75
CA ILE A 4 -6.89 -9.30 -21.31
C ILE A 4 -7.85 -10.29 -20.64
N ASP A 5 -7.39 -10.95 -19.59
CA ASP A 5 -8.25 -11.76 -18.73
C ASP A 5 -8.87 -10.86 -17.66
N ILE A 6 -10.16 -10.57 -17.81
CA ILE A 6 -10.90 -9.65 -16.92
C ILE A 6 -10.93 -10.20 -15.49
N THR A 7 -11.09 -11.53 -15.33
CA THR A 7 -11.20 -12.16 -14.00
C THR A 7 -9.86 -12.07 -13.29
N ALA A 8 -8.77 -12.49 -13.94
CA ALA A 8 -7.44 -12.39 -13.37
C ALA A 8 -7.05 -10.93 -13.06
N THR A 9 -7.51 -9.98 -13.88
CA THR A 9 -7.27 -8.54 -13.66
C THR A 9 -7.99 -8.05 -12.39
N ARG A 10 -9.24 -8.47 -12.17
CA ARG A 10 -10.00 -8.12 -10.96
C ARG A 10 -9.42 -8.78 -9.71
N GLU A 11 -9.02 -10.04 -9.78
CA GLU A 11 -8.34 -10.74 -8.67
C GLU A 11 -7.02 -10.05 -8.29
N ALA A 12 -6.24 -9.62 -9.28
CA ALA A 12 -5.01 -8.87 -9.03
C ALA A 12 -5.29 -7.48 -8.44
N ALA A 13 -6.35 -6.79 -8.86
CA ALA A 13 -6.76 -5.53 -8.25
C ALA A 13 -7.14 -5.71 -6.77
N GLU A 14 -7.92 -6.74 -6.46
CA GLU A 14 -8.28 -7.07 -5.06
C GLU A 14 -7.05 -7.37 -4.21
N ALA A 15 -6.08 -8.13 -4.74
CA ALA A 15 -4.83 -8.41 -4.05
C ALA A 15 -4.00 -7.14 -3.77
N LEU A 16 -4.00 -6.17 -4.70
CA LEU A 16 -3.36 -4.86 -4.49
C LEU A 16 -4.05 -4.07 -3.37
N GLY A 17 -5.39 -4.04 -3.36
CA GLY A 17 -6.17 -3.37 -2.32
C GLY A 17 -5.92 -3.96 -0.92
N VAL A 18 -5.92 -5.30 -0.80
CA VAL A 18 -5.55 -6.00 0.44
C VAL A 18 -4.12 -5.64 0.88
N GLY A 19 -3.17 -5.61 -0.07
CA GLY A 19 -1.79 -5.21 0.19
C GLY A 19 -1.68 -3.76 0.68
N GLY A 20 -2.43 -2.82 0.08
CA GLY A 20 -2.47 -1.42 0.49
C GLY A 20 -2.96 -1.25 1.92
N VAL A 21 -4.05 -1.93 2.29
CA VAL A 21 -4.59 -1.94 3.67
C VAL A 21 -3.58 -2.52 4.65
N ALA A 22 -2.89 -3.61 4.29
CA ALA A 22 -1.87 -4.22 5.13
C ALA A 22 -0.69 -3.27 5.39
N LEU A 23 -0.24 -2.51 4.38
CA LEU A 23 0.80 -1.50 4.54
C LEU A 23 0.37 -0.35 5.45
N GLN A 24 -0.90 0.05 5.37
CA GLN A 24 -1.44 1.09 6.23
C GLN A 24 -1.49 0.62 7.70
N GLY A 25 -1.94 -0.60 7.97
CA GLY A 25 -1.87 -1.20 9.31
C GLY A 25 -0.44 -1.30 9.83
N ALA A 26 0.50 -1.74 8.98
CA ALA A 26 1.92 -1.79 9.34
C ALA A 26 2.50 -0.40 9.67
N SER A 27 2.03 0.67 9.01
CA SER A 27 2.45 2.05 9.28
C SER A 27 2.02 2.56 10.66
N ASP A 28 0.92 2.04 11.19
CA ASP A 28 0.44 2.33 12.55
C ASP A 28 1.21 1.50 13.60
N ASP A 29 1.64 0.30 13.23
CA ASP A 29 2.46 -0.60 14.05
C ASP A 29 3.94 -0.21 14.12
N VAL A 30 4.44 0.67 13.24
CA VAL A 30 5.77 1.30 13.39
C VAL A 30 5.72 2.29 14.55
N ALA A 31 5.56 1.78 15.77
CA ALA A 31 5.59 2.52 17.02
C ALA A 31 6.87 2.14 17.78
N VAL A 32 7.84 3.05 17.79
CA VAL A 32 9.08 2.96 18.59
C VAL A 32 8.80 3.17 20.09
N ALA A 33 7.53 3.12 20.51
CA ALA A 33 7.09 3.32 21.88
C ALA A 33 7.86 2.44 22.88
N GLY A 34 8.32 1.24 22.48
CA GLY A 34 9.15 0.37 23.30
C GLY A 34 10.62 0.79 23.45
N LEU A 35 11.18 1.57 22.53
CA LEU A 35 12.59 2.01 22.55
C LEU A 35 12.76 3.46 23.07
N ALA A 36 11.66 4.22 23.16
CA ALA A 36 11.67 5.59 23.64
C ALA A 36 12.11 5.72 25.11
N GLY A 37 11.79 4.72 25.95
CA GLY A 37 12.16 4.72 27.38
C GLY A 37 13.68 4.61 27.61
N PRO A 38 14.35 3.55 27.12
CA PRO A 38 15.79 3.35 27.32
C PRO A 38 16.68 4.43 26.69
N LEU A 39 16.18 5.15 25.68
CA LEU A 39 16.95 6.13 24.91
C LEU A 39 16.55 7.57 25.22
N ALA A 40 15.64 7.80 26.18
CA ALA A 40 15.13 9.12 26.52
C ALA A 40 16.26 10.13 26.80
N GLY A 41 16.19 11.30 26.15
CA GLY A 41 17.19 12.37 26.30
C GLY A 41 18.49 12.16 25.52
N SER A 42 18.68 11.03 24.84
CA SER A 42 19.84 10.81 23.97
C SER A 42 19.63 11.36 22.56
N SER A 43 20.73 11.67 21.85
CA SER A 43 20.69 11.98 20.42
C SER A 43 20.18 10.80 19.58
N THR A 44 20.41 9.57 20.03
CA THR A 44 19.89 8.35 19.39
C THR A 44 18.36 8.32 19.35
N ALA A 45 17.68 8.82 20.39
CA ALA A 45 16.21 8.91 20.39
C ALA A 45 15.68 9.85 19.30
N ALA A 46 16.34 10.99 19.07
CA ALA A 46 15.96 11.91 18.00
C ALA A 46 16.15 11.27 16.62
N THR A 47 17.30 10.63 16.37
CA THR A 47 17.54 9.93 15.11
C THR A 47 16.56 8.78 14.88
N LEU A 48 16.19 8.02 15.91
CA LEU A 48 15.19 6.97 15.79
C LEU A 48 13.80 7.51 15.47
N ALA A 49 13.40 8.64 16.06
CA ALA A 49 12.13 9.29 15.76
C ALA A 49 12.08 9.75 14.29
N ASP A 50 13.17 10.32 13.77
CA ASP A 50 13.27 10.71 12.36
C ASP A 50 13.18 9.50 11.42
N LEU A 51 13.93 8.43 11.72
CA LEU A 51 13.89 7.19 10.94
C LEU A 51 12.50 6.55 10.96
N GLN A 52 11.81 6.58 12.10
CA GLN A 52 10.44 6.10 12.23
C GLN A 52 9.48 6.93 11.36
N ALA A 53 9.57 8.26 11.41
CA ALA A 53 8.74 9.14 10.60
C ALA A 53 8.94 8.87 9.10
N VAL A 54 10.19 8.71 8.66
CA VAL A 54 10.52 8.35 7.27
C VAL A 54 9.97 6.97 6.90
N GLY A 55 10.13 5.97 7.78
CA GLY A 55 9.60 4.62 7.56
C GLY A 55 8.08 4.61 7.40
N ARG A 56 7.37 5.30 8.30
CA ARG A 56 5.91 5.46 8.23
C ARG A 56 5.48 6.15 6.94
N GLN A 57 6.15 7.24 6.57
CA GLN A 57 5.84 7.97 5.35
C GLN A 57 5.98 7.08 4.12
N ARG A 58 7.05 6.29 4.03
CA ARG A 58 7.27 5.35 2.91
C ARG A 58 6.21 4.26 2.83
N LEU A 59 5.76 3.72 3.97
CA LEU A 59 4.68 2.73 4.00
C LEU A 59 3.35 3.32 3.55
N VAL A 60 3.05 4.56 3.98
CA VAL A 60 1.84 5.29 3.52
C VAL A 60 1.90 5.55 2.02
N ASP A 61 3.04 6.00 1.51
CA ASP A 61 3.20 6.28 0.08
C ASP A 61 3.10 5.00 -0.75
N ALA A 62 3.73 3.90 -0.32
CA ALA A 62 3.57 2.60 -0.97
C ALA A 62 2.11 2.10 -0.94
N GLY A 63 1.39 2.29 0.18
CA GLY A 63 -0.03 1.95 0.28
C GLY A 63 -0.89 2.75 -0.71
N ARG A 64 -0.60 4.04 -0.89
CA ARG A 64 -1.27 4.88 -1.90
C ARG A 64 -0.98 4.43 -3.33
N GLU A 65 0.27 4.08 -3.62
CA GLU A 65 0.65 3.55 -4.94
C GLU A 65 -0.12 2.26 -5.26
N LEU A 66 -0.25 1.34 -4.29
CA LEU A 66 -1.05 0.12 -4.48
C LEU A 66 -2.53 0.42 -4.73
N ALA A 67 -3.12 1.38 -4.02
CA ALA A 67 -4.51 1.81 -4.25
C ALA A 67 -4.71 2.45 -5.64
N THR A 68 -3.75 3.25 -6.12
CA THR A 68 -3.79 3.80 -7.49
C THR A 68 -3.67 2.69 -8.54
N LEU A 69 -2.83 1.68 -8.30
CA LEU A 69 -2.72 0.53 -9.20
C LEU A 69 -4.00 -0.31 -9.22
N GLU A 70 -4.60 -0.57 -8.05
CA GLU A 70 -5.91 -1.23 -7.92
C GLU A 70 -6.98 -0.50 -8.77
N GLU A 71 -7.13 0.81 -8.58
CA GLU A 71 -8.11 1.62 -9.32
C GLU A 71 -7.88 1.54 -10.84
N GLY A 72 -6.62 1.61 -11.27
CA GLY A 72 -6.25 1.48 -12.68
C GLY A 72 -6.59 0.09 -13.25
N MET A 73 -6.39 -0.98 -12.48
CA MET A 73 -6.71 -2.34 -12.89
C MET A 73 -8.22 -2.60 -12.95
N VAL A 74 -8.98 -2.08 -11.97
CA VAL A 74 -10.46 -2.13 -12.01
C VAL A 74 -10.98 -1.39 -13.24
N THR A 75 -10.51 -0.17 -13.48
CA THR A 75 -10.91 0.64 -14.64
C THR A 75 -10.58 -0.07 -15.96
N LEU A 76 -9.42 -0.71 -16.05
CA LEU A 76 -9.02 -1.48 -17.23
C LEU A 76 -9.94 -2.69 -17.45
N ALA A 77 -10.24 -3.43 -16.38
CA ALA A 77 -11.12 -4.59 -16.44
C ALA A 77 -12.54 -4.19 -16.88
N ASP A 78 -13.07 -3.10 -16.33
CA ASP A 78 -14.42 -2.62 -16.64
C ASP A 78 -14.55 -2.10 -18.07
N HIS A 79 -13.61 -1.27 -18.54
CA HIS A 79 -13.60 -0.84 -19.93
C HIS A 79 -13.43 -2.01 -20.91
N THR A 80 -12.65 -3.02 -20.54
CA THR A 80 -12.46 -4.22 -21.39
C THR A 80 -13.74 -5.06 -21.44
N ALA A 81 -14.40 -5.26 -20.30
CA ALA A 81 -15.69 -5.93 -20.20
C ALA A 81 -16.74 -5.24 -21.07
N GLU A 82 -16.87 -3.91 -20.95
CA GLU A 82 -17.78 -3.10 -21.77
C GLU A 82 -17.48 -3.20 -23.27
N ALA A 83 -16.21 -3.10 -23.68
CA ALA A 83 -15.81 -3.14 -25.08
C ALA A 83 -16.00 -4.52 -25.74
N THR A 84 -15.94 -5.60 -24.95
CA THR A 84 -16.03 -6.99 -25.45
C THR A 84 -17.42 -7.62 -25.24
N GLY A 85 -18.28 -7.01 -24.43
CA GLY A 85 -19.59 -7.56 -24.07
C GLY A 85 -19.52 -8.71 -23.06
N GLU A 86 -18.34 -8.99 -22.50
CA GLU A 86 -18.17 -9.91 -21.37
C GLU A 86 -18.63 -9.19 -20.09
N ARG A 87 -19.35 -9.90 -19.20
CA ARG A 87 -19.80 -9.39 -17.88
C ARG A 87 -19.01 -10.06 -16.76
#